data_AF-A0A962IA70-F1
#
_entry.id   AF-A0A962IA70-F1
#
_cell.length_a   1.000
_cell.length_b   1.000
_cell.length_c   1.000
_cell.angle_alpha   90.00
_cell.angle_beta   90.00
_cell.angle_gamma   90.00
#
_symmetry.space_group_name_H-M   'P 1'
#
loop_
_entity.id
_entity.type
_entity.pdbx_description
1 polymer ?
#
loop_
_entity_poly.entity_id
_entity_poly.type
_entity_poly.pdbx_seq_one_letter_code
_entity_poly.pdbx_strand_id
1 'polypeptide(L)'
;MIDYPKWKFGLVALVLLLALLFALPNLFPQEPAVQISANRGNSVDQVLEESVKGSLQGRSISYKSIVNDGERLLIRFTDTETQLLAADAIKADLRKDDKQNAFVVALNLASTVPGWLRGIGADSMPLGLDLQGGVHFLMEVDQRDVTNREYDRYVDDVRASLREQGIDYLSVTRAADEIDVELADAANRSKAELDLRRIYPDLRFEPQRDTWLKITVPELVIQRVKDAAIQQNLATLRNRINELGVAEPVIQQQGSERIVVQLPGVQDTARAKNILGATATLSYHAVDEGVDPIEAERTGRVPFDDRIYKRREGTPVVLKKRPIVTGEHLVNAQSGFDSQSTNTPMVSVKLNSVGAQRMLDFTEDNVGRGMAVVYVESRQEPYTDENGEEKLRDVTIEEVISVATIQGVFSSQFQTTGLSS
;
A
#
# COMPACT_ATOMS: atom_id res chain seq x y z
N MET A 1 -3.64 -59.00 -30.86
CA MET A 1 -4.85 -58.22 -31.20
C MET A 1 -5.36 -57.64 -29.90
N ILE A 2 -5.61 -56.33 -29.85
CA ILE A 2 -6.02 -55.67 -28.61
C ILE A 2 -7.51 -55.99 -28.41
N ASP A 3 -7.84 -56.94 -27.53
CA ASP A 3 -9.22 -57.40 -27.24
C ASP A 3 -9.96 -56.42 -26.30
N TYR A 4 -10.10 -55.16 -26.72
CA TYR A 4 -11.00 -54.22 -26.06
C TYR A 4 -12.32 -54.08 -26.82
N PRO A 5 -13.45 -53.93 -26.10
CA PRO A 5 -14.74 -53.59 -26.72
C PRO A 5 -14.64 -52.32 -27.57
N LYS A 6 -15.29 -52.31 -28.74
CA LYS A 6 -15.27 -51.17 -29.70
C LYS A 6 -15.65 -49.81 -29.08
N TRP A 7 -16.53 -49.80 -28.08
CA TRP A 7 -16.91 -48.58 -27.37
C TRP A 7 -15.75 -47.97 -26.56
N LYS A 8 -14.80 -48.78 -26.07
CA LYS A 8 -13.61 -48.28 -25.37
C LYS A 8 -12.68 -47.53 -26.32
N PHE A 9 -12.54 -47.99 -27.56
CA PHE A 9 -11.81 -47.25 -28.58
C PHE A 9 -12.49 -45.91 -28.92
N GLY A 10 -13.83 -45.89 -28.98
CA GLY A 10 -14.60 -44.65 -29.14
C GLY A 10 -14.41 -43.68 -27.97
N LEU A 11 -14.41 -44.19 -26.73
CA LEU A 11 -14.15 -43.39 -25.53
C LEU A 11 -12.72 -42.82 -25.53
N VAL A 12 -11.72 -43.62 -25.87
CA VAL A 12 -10.32 -43.17 -25.96
C VAL A 12 -10.17 -42.07 -27.03
N ALA A 13 -10.80 -42.23 -28.20
CA ALA A 13 -10.78 -41.21 -29.24
C ALA A 13 -11.44 -39.90 -28.78
N LEU A 14 -12.57 -39.97 -28.05
CA LEU A 14 -13.23 -38.81 -27.49
C LEU A 14 -12.35 -38.09 -26.46
N VAL A 15 -11.71 -38.84 -25.55
CA VAL A 15 -10.80 -38.28 -24.54
C VAL A 15 -9.59 -37.62 -25.20
N LEU A 16 -9.01 -38.23 -26.24
CA LEU A 16 -7.92 -37.63 -27.01
C LEU A 16 -8.33 -36.35 -27.73
N LEU A 17 -9.54 -36.33 -28.31
CA LEU A 17 -10.06 -35.14 -28.98
C LEU A 17 -10.27 -34.00 -27.99
N LEU A 18 -10.84 -34.28 -26.81
CA LEU A 18 -10.98 -33.29 -25.75
C LEU A 18 -9.61 -32.82 -25.23
N ALA A 19 -8.65 -33.72 -25.02
CA ALA A 19 -7.30 -33.35 -24.62
C ALA A 19 -6.62 -32.43 -25.64
N LEU A 20 -6.78 -32.71 -26.94
CA LEU A 20 -6.27 -31.85 -28.02
C LEU A 20 -6.98 -30.49 -28.02
N LEU A 21 -8.30 -30.48 -27.82
CA LEU A 21 -9.10 -29.26 -27.76
C LEU A 21 -8.65 -28.33 -26.64
N PHE A 22 -8.40 -28.88 -25.44
CA PHE A 22 -7.90 -28.12 -24.29
C PHE A 22 -6.39 -27.81 -24.36
N ALA A 23 -5.63 -28.47 -25.25
CA ALA A 23 -4.23 -28.16 -25.51
C ALA A 23 -4.03 -27.07 -26.59
N LEU A 24 -4.99 -26.87 -27.50
CA LEU A 24 -4.96 -25.85 -28.56
C LEU A 24 -4.63 -24.43 -28.07
N PRO A 25 -5.14 -23.94 -26.92
CA PRO A 25 -4.82 -22.60 -26.42
C PRO A 25 -3.32 -22.32 -26.30
N ASN A 26 -2.49 -23.33 -26.04
CA ASN A 26 -1.04 -23.18 -25.88
C ASN A 26 -0.30 -22.89 -27.20
N LEU A 27 -0.95 -23.07 -28.36
CA LEU A 27 -0.38 -22.75 -29.67
C LEU A 27 -0.54 -21.26 -30.04
N PHE A 28 -1.29 -20.49 -29.26
CA PHE A 28 -1.55 -19.08 -29.48
C PHE A 28 -0.54 -18.23 -28.68
N PRO A 29 0.48 -17.64 -29.33
CA PRO A 29 1.48 -16.85 -28.62
C PRO A 29 0.87 -15.55 -28.08
N GLN A 30 1.36 -15.08 -26.95
CA GLN A 30 0.95 -13.78 -26.42
C GLN A 30 1.57 -12.64 -27.23
N GLU A 31 0.82 -11.55 -27.39
CA GLU A 31 1.29 -10.36 -28.13
C GLU A 31 1.64 -9.21 -27.17
N PRO A 32 2.71 -8.44 -27.47
CA PRO A 32 3.00 -7.16 -26.83
C PRO A 32 1.76 -6.25 -26.77
N ALA A 33 1.37 -5.81 -25.58
CA ALA A 33 0.20 -4.98 -25.39
C ALA A 33 0.39 -3.91 -24.32
N VAL A 34 -0.13 -2.71 -24.54
CA VAL A 34 -0.28 -1.71 -23.48
C VAL A 34 -1.68 -1.82 -22.92
N GLN A 35 -1.78 -2.05 -21.62
CA GLN A 35 -3.02 -2.04 -20.88
C GLN A 35 -3.15 -0.71 -20.15
N ILE A 36 -4.30 -0.07 -20.25
CA ILE A 36 -4.66 1.10 -19.46
C ILE A 36 -5.88 0.73 -18.65
N SER A 37 -5.72 0.60 -17.34
CA SER A 37 -6.83 0.41 -16.42
C SER A 37 -7.08 1.70 -15.66
N ALA A 38 -8.35 1.99 -15.40
CA ALA A 38 -8.71 3.08 -14.51
C ALA A 38 -8.34 2.71 -13.06
N ASN A 39 -7.81 3.69 -12.32
CA ASN A 39 -7.51 3.55 -10.90
C ASN A 39 -8.70 4.10 -10.09
N ARG A 40 -9.13 3.34 -9.06
CA ARG A 40 -9.99 3.76 -7.93
C ARG A 40 -11.07 4.83 -8.28
N GLY A 41 -12.14 4.39 -8.97
CA GLY A 41 -13.35 5.17 -9.23
C GLY A 41 -13.48 5.84 -10.61
N ASN A 42 -12.42 5.79 -11.43
CA ASN A 42 -12.46 6.28 -12.82
C ASN A 42 -12.99 5.19 -13.77
N SER A 43 -13.52 5.60 -14.94
CA SER A 43 -13.99 4.70 -16.00
C SER A 43 -13.09 4.78 -17.23
N VAL A 44 -12.96 3.67 -17.94
CA VAL A 44 -12.25 3.60 -19.23
C VAL A 44 -13.24 3.90 -20.35
N ASP A 45 -13.50 5.19 -20.56
CA ASP A 45 -14.51 5.65 -21.51
C ASP A 45 -13.97 5.88 -22.92
N GLN A 46 -14.87 6.04 -23.88
CA GLN A 46 -14.55 6.31 -25.29
C GLN A 46 -13.70 7.57 -25.47
N VAL A 47 -13.83 8.56 -24.58
CA VAL A 47 -13.00 9.78 -24.57
C VAL A 47 -11.52 9.45 -24.32
N LEU A 48 -11.23 8.52 -23.41
CA LEU A 48 -9.88 8.06 -23.15
C LEU A 48 -9.32 7.32 -24.37
N GLU A 49 -10.14 6.47 -24.99
CA GLU A 49 -9.74 5.75 -26.20
C GLU A 49 -9.36 6.71 -27.34
N GLU A 50 -10.14 7.78 -27.57
CA GLU A 50 -9.82 8.80 -28.58
C GLU A 50 -8.56 9.59 -28.24
N SER A 51 -8.38 9.97 -26.96
CA SER A 51 -7.16 10.65 -26.50
C SER A 51 -5.91 9.79 -26.73
N VAL A 52 -6.00 8.50 -26.41
CA VAL A 52 -4.90 7.54 -26.60
C VAL A 52 -4.62 7.32 -28.09
N LYS A 53 -5.65 7.21 -28.93
CA LYS A 53 -5.49 7.16 -30.39
C LYS A 53 -4.76 8.40 -30.91
N GLY A 54 -5.13 9.59 -30.43
CA GLY A 54 -4.46 10.84 -30.75
C GLY A 54 -2.99 10.86 -30.34
N SER A 55 -2.68 10.37 -29.13
CA SER A 55 -1.30 10.27 -28.63
C SER A 55 -0.41 9.38 -29.51
N LEU A 56 -0.94 8.23 -29.93
CA LEU A 56 -0.23 7.28 -30.80
C LEU A 56 -0.05 7.84 -32.22
N GLN A 57 -1.11 8.43 -32.79
CA GLN A 57 -1.06 9.03 -34.13
C GLN A 57 -0.11 10.24 -34.19
N GLY A 58 -0.14 11.10 -33.17
CA GLY A 58 0.73 12.29 -33.09
C GLY A 58 2.22 11.95 -33.06
N ARG A 59 2.59 10.74 -32.62
CA ARG A 59 3.97 10.23 -32.63
C ARG A 59 4.22 9.16 -33.71
N SER A 60 3.29 8.96 -34.65
CA SER A 60 3.37 7.97 -35.73
C SER A 60 3.60 6.52 -35.27
N ILE A 61 3.06 6.16 -34.10
CA ILE A 61 3.19 4.82 -33.52
C ILE A 61 2.07 3.92 -34.06
N SER A 62 2.44 2.80 -34.69
CA SER A 62 1.49 1.84 -35.25
C SER A 62 1.00 0.83 -34.20
N TYR A 63 -0.29 0.50 -34.21
CA TYR A 63 -0.88 -0.53 -33.36
C TYR A 63 -1.72 -1.51 -34.20
N LYS A 64 -1.82 -2.77 -33.75
CA LYS A 64 -2.61 -3.83 -34.42
C LYS A 64 -4.10 -3.70 -34.15
N SER A 65 -4.46 -3.51 -32.87
CA SER A 65 -5.85 -3.42 -32.43
C SER A 65 -5.95 -2.62 -31.13
N ILE A 66 -7.04 -1.90 -30.95
CA ILE A 66 -7.45 -1.34 -29.66
C ILE A 66 -8.78 -2.00 -29.28
N VAL A 67 -8.87 -2.51 -28.05
CA VAL A 67 -10.08 -3.11 -27.49
C VAL A 67 -10.37 -2.43 -26.17
N ASN A 68 -11.56 -1.86 -26.03
CA ASN A 68 -12.08 -1.37 -24.77
C ASN A 68 -13.12 -2.36 -24.24
N ASP A 69 -12.90 -2.89 -23.04
CA ASP A 69 -13.86 -3.78 -22.36
C ASP A 69 -14.66 -3.08 -21.24
N GLY A 70 -14.50 -1.76 -21.08
CA GLY A 70 -15.15 -0.92 -20.07
C GLY A 70 -14.37 -0.79 -18.75
N GLU A 71 -13.57 -1.80 -18.40
CA GLU A 71 -12.70 -1.78 -17.22
C GLU A 71 -11.26 -1.42 -17.59
N ARG A 72 -10.83 -1.81 -18.79
CA ARG A 72 -9.49 -1.56 -19.31
C ARG A 72 -9.50 -1.32 -20.82
N LEU A 73 -8.56 -0.51 -21.26
CA LEU A 73 -8.21 -0.32 -22.66
C LEU A 73 -6.97 -1.16 -22.96
N LEU A 74 -7.07 -2.07 -23.93
CA LEU A 74 -5.98 -2.94 -24.32
C LEU A 74 -5.58 -2.67 -25.77
N ILE A 75 -4.30 -2.32 -25.95
CA ILE A 75 -3.73 -1.91 -27.23
C ILE A 75 -2.65 -2.91 -27.60
N ARG A 76 -2.80 -3.61 -28.72
CA ARG A 76 -1.85 -4.62 -29.19
C ARG A 76 -0.86 -4.02 -30.17
N PHE A 77 0.40 -4.43 -30.07
CA PHE A 77 1.51 -3.98 -30.91
C PHE A 77 2.15 -5.15 -31.65
N THR A 78 2.97 -4.82 -32.65
CA THR A 78 3.70 -5.82 -33.43
C THR A 78 4.88 -6.40 -32.65
N ASP A 79 5.53 -5.56 -31.85
CA ASP A 79 6.78 -5.85 -31.16
C ASP A 79 6.88 -5.05 -29.84
N THR A 80 7.82 -5.46 -28.98
CA THR A 80 8.03 -4.87 -27.66
C THR A 80 8.62 -3.45 -27.72
N GLU A 81 9.39 -3.11 -28.75
CA GLU A 81 9.99 -1.77 -28.89
C GLU A 81 8.90 -0.73 -29.17
N THR A 82 8.01 -1.03 -30.11
CA THR A 82 6.83 -0.21 -30.41
C THR A 82 5.90 -0.11 -29.19
N GLN A 83 5.73 -1.20 -28.43
CA GLN A 83 4.96 -1.22 -27.18
C GLN A 83 5.56 -0.27 -26.12
N LEU A 84 6.88 -0.28 -25.93
CA LEU A 84 7.58 0.59 -24.98
C LEU A 84 7.41 2.07 -25.36
N LEU A 85 7.65 2.40 -26.62
CA LEU A 85 7.45 3.76 -27.15
C LEU A 85 6.00 4.23 -26.98
N ALA A 86 5.04 3.34 -27.25
CA ALA A 86 3.62 3.62 -27.04
C ALA A 86 3.29 3.89 -25.57
N ALA A 87 3.78 3.04 -24.66
CA ALA A 87 3.53 3.19 -23.23
C ALA A 87 4.07 4.52 -22.71
N ASP A 88 5.27 4.92 -23.13
CA ASP A 88 5.89 6.17 -22.68
C ASP A 88 5.22 7.40 -23.30
N ALA A 89 4.80 7.32 -24.56
CA ALA A 89 3.98 8.33 -25.20
C ALA A 89 2.66 8.58 -24.45
N ILE A 90 1.94 7.49 -24.16
CA ILE A 90 0.65 7.52 -23.46
C ILE A 90 0.84 8.08 -22.04
N LYS A 91 1.85 7.59 -21.30
CA LYS A 91 2.17 8.11 -19.96
C LYS A 91 2.50 9.61 -19.99
N ALA A 92 3.30 10.05 -20.96
CA ALA A 92 3.71 11.44 -21.07
C ALA A 92 2.53 12.39 -21.34
N ASP A 93 1.55 11.95 -22.13
CA ASP A 93 0.37 12.76 -22.41
C ASP A 93 -0.63 12.73 -21.25
N LEU A 94 -0.84 11.58 -20.61
CA LEU A 94 -1.68 11.48 -19.41
C LEU A 94 -1.12 12.28 -18.22
N ARG A 95 0.20 12.48 -18.16
CA ARG A 95 0.86 13.36 -17.17
C ARG A 95 0.54 14.84 -17.38
N LYS A 96 0.39 15.30 -18.63
CA LYS A 96 0.13 16.73 -18.92
C LYS A 96 -1.26 17.17 -18.48
N ASP A 97 -2.20 16.25 -18.46
CA ASP A 97 -3.60 16.51 -18.12
C ASP A 97 -3.90 16.46 -16.61
N ASP A 98 -2.89 16.41 -15.73
CA ASP A 98 -3.03 16.18 -14.26
C ASP A 98 -3.77 14.86 -13.91
N LYS A 99 -3.91 13.95 -14.88
CA LYS A 99 -4.58 12.64 -14.76
C LYS A 99 -3.63 11.52 -14.33
N GLN A 100 -2.44 11.86 -13.83
CA GLN A 100 -1.36 10.91 -13.56
C GLN A 100 -1.76 9.80 -12.57
N ASN A 101 -2.67 10.09 -11.64
CA ASN A 101 -3.13 9.14 -10.63
C ASN A 101 -4.46 8.44 -11.02
N ALA A 102 -5.10 8.86 -12.11
CA ALA A 102 -6.40 8.35 -12.55
C ALA A 102 -6.29 7.06 -13.39
N PHE A 103 -5.18 6.85 -14.10
CA PHE A 103 -5.00 5.73 -15.00
C PHE A 103 -3.67 5.02 -14.79
N VAL A 104 -3.71 3.70 -14.70
CA VAL A 104 -2.53 2.85 -14.66
C VAL A 104 -2.24 2.36 -16.08
N VAL A 105 -1.18 2.90 -16.68
CA VAL A 105 -0.63 2.40 -17.95
C VAL A 105 0.37 1.30 -17.61
N ALA A 106 0.13 0.06 -18.03
CA ALA A 106 0.98 -1.10 -17.78
C ALA A 106 1.39 -1.78 -19.09
N LEU A 107 2.62 -2.28 -19.13
CA LEU A 107 3.08 -3.18 -20.19
C LEU A 107 2.52 -4.57 -19.88
N ASN A 108 1.90 -5.21 -20.86
CA ASN A 108 1.26 -6.51 -20.74
C ASN A 108 1.59 -7.39 -21.96
N LEU A 109 1.38 -8.70 -21.83
CA LEU A 109 1.39 -9.67 -22.91
C LEU A 109 -0.04 -10.22 -23.05
N ALA A 110 -0.75 -9.76 -24.07
CA ALA A 110 -2.16 -10.11 -24.26
C ALA A 110 -2.30 -11.49 -24.92
N SER A 111 -3.17 -12.33 -24.35
CA SER A 111 -3.52 -13.62 -24.95
C SER A 111 -4.19 -13.42 -26.32
N THR A 112 -3.76 -14.22 -27.30
CA THR A 112 -4.36 -14.31 -28.63
C THR A 112 -5.34 -15.48 -28.77
N VAL A 113 -5.64 -16.18 -27.66
CA VAL A 113 -6.57 -17.31 -27.66
C VAL A 113 -7.97 -16.82 -28.08
N PRO A 114 -8.56 -17.43 -29.14
CA PRO A 114 -9.89 -17.10 -29.60
C PRO A 114 -10.95 -17.12 -28.49
N GLY A 115 -11.88 -16.16 -28.54
CA GLY A 115 -12.92 -16.03 -27.51
C GLY A 115 -13.79 -17.29 -27.33
N TRP A 116 -14.00 -18.07 -28.39
CA TRP A 116 -14.77 -19.32 -28.31
C TRP A 116 -14.03 -20.43 -27.53
N LEU A 117 -12.70 -20.47 -27.56
CA LEU A 117 -11.90 -21.40 -26.76
C LEU A 117 -11.93 -21.00 -25.29
N ARG A 118 -11.76 -19.70 -25.00
CA ARG A 118 -11.90 -19.18 -23.62
C ARG A 118 -13.31 -19.39 -23.07
N GLY A 119 -14.34 -19.26 -23.92
CA GLY A 119 -15.74 -19.47 -23.54
C GLY A 119 -16.07 -20.89 -23.08
N ILE A 120 -15.27 -21.90 -23.45
CA ILE A 120 -15.40 -23.28 -22.95
C ILE A 120 -14.44 -23.59 -21.79
N GLY A 121 -13.75 -22.58 -21.25
CA GLY A 121 -12.73 -22.73 -20.20
C GLY A 121 -11.40 -23.30 -20.70
N ALA A 122 -11.15 -23.29 -22.01
CA ALA A 122 -9.88 -23.67 -22.59
C ALA A 122 -8.96 -22.45 -22.64
N ASP A 123 -8.35 -22.13 -21.49
CA ASP A 123 -7.34 -21.08 -21.36
C ASP A 123 -5.92 -21.62 -21.62
N SER A 124 -5.00 -20.73 -22.01
CA SER A 124 -3.59 -21.08 -22.12
C SER A 124 -2.99 -21.36 -20.74
N MET A 125 -2.07 -22.32 -20.65
CA MET A 125 -1.35 -22.60 -19.41
C MET A 125 -0.54 -21.37 -18.96
N PRO A 126 -0.61 -20.96 -17.68
CA PRO A 126 0.23 -19.88 -17.17
C PRO A 126 1.69 -20.31 -17.26
N LEU A 127 2.52 -19.45 -17.83
CA LEU A 127 3.95 -19.72 -17.96
C LEU A 127 4.67 -19.18 -16.72
N GLY A 128 5.57 -19.99 -16.16
CA GLY A 128 6.44 -19.54 -15.08
C GLY A 128 7.44 -18.49 -15.54
N LEU A 129 8.14 -17.88 -14.59
CA LEU A 129 9.16 -16.85 -14.82
C LEU A 129 10.22 -17.28 -15.85
N ASP A 130 10.65 -18.54 -15.81
CA ASP A 130 11.70 -19.05 -16.71
C ASP A 130 11.24 -19.17 -18.17
N LEU A 131 9.93 -19.29 -18.41
CA LEU A 131 9.35 -19.46 -19.74
C LEU A 131 8.79 -18.15 -20.31
N GLN A 132 8.23 -17.28 -19.47
CA GLN A 132 7.62 -16.01 -19.87
C GLN A 132 8.57 -14.81 -19.71
N GLY A 133 9.66 -14.98 -18.95
CA GLY A 133 10.44 -13.87 -18.43
C GLY A 133 9.67 -13.10 -17.34
N GLY A 134 10.32 -12.11 -16.75
CA GLY A 134 9.76 -11.30 -15.67
C GLY A 134 10.80 -10.97 -14.59
N VAL A 135 10.34 -10.84 -13.35
CA VAL A 135 11.21 -10.52 -12.21
C VAL A 135 10.99 -11.43 -11.01
N HIS A 136 12.09 -11.74 -10.34
CA HIS A 136 12.14 -12.39 -9.04
C HIS A 136 12.75 -11.44 -8.01
N PHE A 137 11.98 -11.06 -7.00
CA PHE A 137 12.46 -10.28 -5.87
C PHE A 137 12.52 -11.14 -4.61
N LEU A 138 13.64 -11.05 -3.92
CA LEU A 138 13.78 -11.52 -2.55
C LEU A 138 13.86 -10.29 -1.64
N MET A 139 12.83 -10.11 -0.82
CA MET A 139 12.73 -8.98 0.10
C MET A 139 12.93 -9.47 1.52
N GLU A 140 13.65 -8.72 2.35
CA GLU A 140 13.90 -9.03 3.75
C GLU A 140 13.27 -7.97 4.63
N VAL A 141 12.55 -8.39 5.68
CA VAL A 141 11.98 -7.49 6.67
C VAL A 141 13.04 -7.20 7.73
N ASP A 142 13.30 -5.92 8.03
CA ASP A 142 14.23 -5.54 9.10
C ASP A 142 13.65 -5.89 10.48
N GLN A 143 13.96 -7.09 10.95
CA GLN A 143 13.49 -7.62 12.23
C GLN A 143 13.99 -6.82 13.43
N ARG A 144 15.14 -6.16 13.30
CA ARG A 144 15.74 -5.37 14.38
C ARG A 144 14.95 -4.09 14.56
N ASP A 145 14.65 -3.42 13.46
CA ASP A 145 13.84 -2.21 13.41
C ASP A 145 12.41 -2.47 13.92
N VAL A 146 11.77 -3.58 13.50
CA VAL A 146 10.46 -4.01 14.07
C VAL A 146 10.54 -4.19 15.59
N THR A 147 11.57 -4.89 16.07
CA THR A 147 11.76 -5.14 17.50
C THR A 147 12.03 -3.83 18.26
N ASN A 148 12.85 -2.94 17.71
CA ASN A 148 13.19 -1.65 18.30
C ASN A 148 11.95 -0.78 18.48
N ARG A 149 11.13 -0.65 17.42
CA ARG A 149 9.87 0.09 17.48
C ARG A 149 8.91 -0.47 18.52
N GLU A 150 8.86 -1.79 18.67
CA GLU A 150 8.01 -2.43 19.66
C GLU A 150 8.44 -2.10 21.10
N TYR A 151 9.74 -2.09 21.39
CA TYR A 151 10.27 -1.64 22.68
C TYR A 151 10.00 -0.16 22.92
N ASP A 152 10.24 0.70 21.93
CA ASP A 152 10.00 2.14 22.05
C ASP A 152 8.51 2.42 22.31
N ARG A 153 7.62 1.68 21.64
CA ARG A 153 6.18 1.71 21.90
C ARG A 153 5.86 1.33 23.35
N TYR A 154 6.40 0.22 23.86
CA TYR A 154 6.16 -0.19 25.25
C TYR A 154 6.70 0.83 26.25
N VAL A 155 7.85 1.45 26.00
CA VAL A 155 8.40 2.53 26.83
C VAL A 155 7.41 3.69 26.93
N ASP A 156 6.84 4.10 25.80
CA ASP A 156 5.87 5.19 25.77
C ASP A 156 4.54 4.81 26.43
N ASP A 157 4.06 3.59 26.20
CA ASP A 157 2.83 3.07 26.78
C ASP A 157 2.94 2.90 28.30
N VAL A 158 4.09 2.45 28.82
CA VAL A 158 4.36 2.37 30.26
C VAL A 158 4.38 3.77 30.87
N ARG A 159 5.07 4.75 30.26
CA ARG A 159 5.06 6.14 30.74
C ARG A 159 3.64 6.70 30.83
N ALA A 160 2.84 6.49 29.79
CA ALA A 160 1.47 6.99 29.74
C ALA A 160 0.60 6.34 30.84
N SER A 161 0.72 5.02 30.99
CA SER A 161 -0.01 4.27 32.03
C SER A 161 0.35 4.74 33.44
N LEU A 162 1.63 5.02 33.72
CA LEU A 162 2.07 5.53 35.02
C LEU A 162 1.49 6.92 35.32
N ARG A 163 1.46 7.83 34.32
CA ARG A 163 0.84 9.15 34.49
C ARG A 163 -0.66 9.06 34.73
N GLU A 164 -1.35 8.22 33.96
CA GLU A 164 -2.80 8.04 34.09
C GLU A 164 -3.20 7.49 35.47
N GLN A 165 -2.42 6.55 36.02
CA GLN A 165 -2.65 6.00 37.36
C GLN A 165 -2.14 6.91 38.50
N GLY A 166 -1.58 8.08 38.17
CA GLY A 166 -1.00 9.01 39.15
C GLY A 166 0.11 8.35 39.96
N ILE A 167 1.03 7.67 39.29
CA ILE A 167 2.20 7.02 39.92
C ILE A 167 3.43 7.84 39.59
N ASP A 168 4.11 8.30 40.64
CA ASP A 168 5.30 9.14 40.49
C ASP A 168 6.50 8.30 40.03
N TYR A 169 7.08 8.68 38.89
CA TYR A 169 8.25 8.04 38.29
C TYR A 169 9.32 9.06 37.89
N LEU A 170 10.58 8.64 37.95
CA LEU A 170 11.74 9.43 37.58
C LEU A 170 12.12 9.21 36.11
N SER A 171 12.16 7.96 35.67
CA SER A 171 12.51 7.64 34.29
C SER A 171 11.88 6.33 33.81
N VAL A 172 11.66 6.24 32.50
CA VAL A 172 11.33 5.00 31.80
C VAL A 172 12.21 4.96 30.57
N THR A 173 13.13 4.01 30.52
CA THR A 173 14.13 3.91 29.46
C THR A 173 14.22 2.47 28.97
N ARG A 174 14.65 2.34 27.72
CA ARG A 174 14.98 1.03 27.15
C ARG A 174 16.42 0.67 27.53
N ALA A 175 16.60 -0.52 28.07
CA ALA A 175 17.88 -1.13 28.37
C ALA A 175 18.06 -2.39 27.52
N ALA A 176 18.56 -2.22 26.28
CA ALA A 176 18.72 -3.28 25.28
C ALA A 176 17.41 -4.04 24.98
N ASP A 177 17.19 -5.18 25.64
CA ASP A 177 16.03 -6.08 25.47
C ASP A 177 15.03 -5.99 26.64
N GLU A 178 15.20 -4.99 27.50
CA GLU A 178 14.38 -4.75 28.68
C GLU A 178 13.97 -3.28 28.75
N ILE A 179 12.97 -3.00 29.59
CA ILE A 179 12.51 -1.65 29.90
C ILE A 179 12.73 -1.43 31.39
N ASP A 180 13.55 -0.45 31.71
CA ASP A 180 13.84 -0.04 33.07
C ASP A 180 12.94 1.13 33.45
N VAL A 181 12.22 0.97 34.56
CA VAL A 181 11.37 1.99 35.16
C VAL A 181 11.97 2.37 36.51
N GLU A 182 12.31 3.64 36.68
CA GLU A 182 12.72 4.18 37.97
C GLU A 182 11.56 4.94 38.60
N LEU A 183 11.12 4.52 39.78
CA LEU A 183 10.00 5.11 40.51
C LEU A 183 10.50 6.04 41.61
N ALA A 184 9.62 6.94 42.08
CA ALA A 184 9.97 7.87 43.15
C ALA A 184 10.30 7.17 44.48
N ASP A 185 9.61 6.07 44.80
CA ASP A 185 9.79 5.29 46.02
C ASP A 185 9.31 3.83 45.87
N ALA A 186 9.53 3.02 46.90
CA ALA A 186 9.16 1.60 46.91
C ALA A 186 7.63 1.33 46.94
N ALA A 187 6.83 2.27 47.44
CA ALA A 187 5.37 2.16 47.43
C ALA A 187 4.84 2.39 46.01
N ASN A 188 5.35 3.42 45.33
CA ASN A 188 5.10 3.69 43.92
C ASN A 188 5.55 2.53 43.02
N ARG A 189 6.72 1.93 43.29
CA ARG A 189 7.18 0.69 42.60
C ARG A 189 6.17 -0.45 42.74
N SER A 190 5.69 -0.70 43.96
CA SER A 190 4.76 -1.80 44.23
C SER A 190 3.38 -1.56 43.60
N LYS A 191 2.90 -0.30 43.61
CA LYS A 191 1.67 0.10 42.91
C LYS A 191 1.81 -0.03 41.40
N ALA A 192 2.92 0.46 40.82
CA ALA A 192 3.23 0.35 39.40
C ALA A 192 3.26 -1.11 38.93
N GLU A 193 3.94 -1.97 39.69
CA GLU A 193 4.01 -3.40 39.38
C GLU A 193 2.61 -4.03 39.31
N LEU A 194 1.73 -3.74 40.28
CA LEU A 194 0.39 -4.31 40.32
C LEU A 194 -0.50 -3.80 39.16
N ASP A 195 -0.47 -2.49 38.90
CA ASP A 195 -1.29 -1.89 37.84
C ASP A 195 -0.79 -2.28 36.44
N LEU A 196 0.52 -2.22 36.19
CA LEU A 196 1.09 -2.59 34.89
C LEU A 196 0.95 -4.08 34.59
N ARG A 197 1.05 -4.97 35.59
CA ARG A 197 0.75 -6.40 35.40
C ARG A 197 -0.69 -6.65 34.96
N ARG A 198 -1.64 -5.82 35.42
CA ARG A 198 -3.05 -5.90 35.01
C ARG A 198 -3.25 -5.40 33.57
N ILE A 199 -2.55 -4.34 33.18
CA ILE A 199 -2.68 -3.73 31.85
C ILE A 199 -1.95 -4.56 30.78
N TYR A 200 -0.77 -5.09 31.11
CA TYR A 200 0.11 -5.83 30.20
C TYR A 200 0.42 -7.24 30.74
N PRO A 201 -0.56 -8.16 30.72
CA PRO A 201 -0.38 -9.51 31.27
C PRO A 201 0.67 -10.35 30.54
N ASP A 202 0.96 -10.00 29.28
CA ASP A 202 1.94 -10.68 28.44
C ASP A 202 3.39 -10.27 28.76
N LEU A 203 3.61 -9.25 29.60
CA LEU A 203 4.94 -8.78 30.01
C LEU A 203 5.36 -9.37 31.35
N ARG A 204 6.66 -9.52 31.55
CA ARG A 204 7.23 -9.92 32.85
C ARG A 204 7.73 -8.71 33.58
N PHE A 205 7.41 -8.63 34.86
CA PHE A 205 7.81 -7.55 35.74
C PHE A 205 8.65 -8.15 36.85
N GLU A 206 9.83 -7.57 37.09
CA GLU A 206 10.75 -8.01 38.11
C GLU A 206 11.18 -6.77 38.92
N PRO A 207 10.83 -6.70 40.21
CA PRO A 207 11.28 -5.60 41.03
C PRO A 207 12.79 -5.70 41.23
N GLN A 208 13.50 -4.59 41.02
CA GLN A 208 14.94 -4.51 41.17
C GLN A 208 15.29 -3.37 42.11
N ARG A 209 16.14 -3.61 43.12
CA ARG A 209 16.44 -2.59 44.16
C ARG A 209 15.13 -2.07 44.83
N ASP A 210 15.21 -0.94 45.53
CA ASP A 210 14.03 -0.38 46.21
C ASP A 210 13.09 0.36 45.27
N THR A 211 13.61 1.05 44.24
CA THR A 211 12.85 1.96 43.37
C THR A 211 12.76 1.53 41.91
N TRP A 212 13.49 0.50 41.48
CA TRP A 212 13.51 0.10 40.07
C TRP A 212 12.53 -1.04 39.81
N LEU A 213 11.87 -0.99 38.66
CA LEU A 213 11.02 -2.05 38.15
C LEU A 213 11.53 -2.39 36.75
N LYS A 214 12.05 -3.61 36.60
CA LYS A 214 12.45 -4.15 35.32
C LYS A 214 11.25 -4.78 34.63
N ILE A 215 11.06 -4.47 33.36
CA ILE A 215 10.02 -5.06 32.52
C ILE A 215 10.71 -5.79 31.36
N THR A 216 10.48 -7.09 31.25
CA THR A 216 11.03 -7.93 30.19
C THR A 216 9.91 -8.35 29.25
N VAL A 217 10.12 -8.14 27.95
CA VAL A 217 9.22 -8.62 26.90
C VAL A 217 9.59 -10.07 26.58
N PRO A 218 8.71 -11.06 26.80
CA PRO A 218 9.03 -12.45 26.50
C PRO A 218 9.30 -12.65 25.00
N GLU A 219 10.23 -13.55 24.66
CA GLU A 219 10.57 -13.87 23.26
C GLU A 219 9.34 -14.28 22.44
N LEU A 220 8.38 -14.98 23.04
CA LEU A 220 7.13 -15.37 22.38
C LEU A 220 6.30 -14.15 21.91
N VAL A 221 6.35 -13.03 22.63
CA VAL A 221 5.67 -11.79 22.23
C VAL A 221 6.41 -11.17 21.05
N ILE A 222 7.74 -11.09 21.12
CA ILE A 222 8.58 -10.57 20.03
C ILE A 222 8.37 -11.39 18.75
N GLN A 223 8.33 -12.72 18.83
CA GLN A 223 8.07 -13.57 17.66
C GLN A 223 6.69 -13.31 17.05
N ARG A 224 5.64 -13.16 17.88
CA ARG A 224 4.30 -12.77 17.39
C ARG A 224 4.30 -11.44 16.66
N VAL A 225 5.06 -10.46 17.15
CA VAL A 225 5.20 -9.14 16.51
C VAL A 225 5.93 -9.23 15.17
N LYS A 226 7.02 -10.02 15.10
CA LYS A 226 7.77 -10.28 13.87
C LYS A 226 6.91 -10.98 12.81
N ASP A 227 6.17 -12.01 13.21
CA ASP A 227 5.25 -12.72 12.32
C ASP A 227 4.14 -11.80 11.80
N ALA A 228 3.56 -10.97 12.68
CA ALA A 228 2.55 -9.99 12.30
C ALA A 228 3.09 -8.97 11.28
N ALA A 229 4.33 -8.49 11.47
CA ALA A 229 4.98 -7.57 10.55
C ALA A 229 5.16 -8.19 9.14
N ILE A 230 5.50 -9.48 9.05
CA ILE A 230 5.60 -10.20 7.77
C ILE A 230 4.23 -10.32 7.10
N GLN A 231 3.20 -10.69 7.85
CA GLN A 231 1.85 -10.80 7.30
C GLN A 231 1.30 -9.45 6.81
N GLN A 232 1.58 -8.37 7.54
CA GLN A 232 1.23 -7.02 7.12
C GLN A 232 1.95 -6.62 5.83
N ASN A 233 3.27 -6.86 5.75
CA ASN A 233 4.04 -6.58 4.54
C ASN A 233 3.56 -7.42 3.35
N LEU A 234 3.18 -8.68 3.57
CA LEU A 234 2.60 -9.55 2.54
C LEU A 234 1.29 -8.97 1.97
N ALA A 235 0.41 -8.47 2.84
CA ALA A 235 -0.82 -7.81 2.41
C ALA A 235 -0.56 -6.52 1.63
N THR A 236 0.41 -5.71 2.08
CA THR A 236 0.83 -4.49 1.37
C THR A 236 1.40 -4.79 -0.01
N LEU A 237 2.26 -5.80 -0.13
CA LEU A 237 2.85 -6.21 -1.41
C LEU A 237 1.78 -6.71 -2.38
N ARG A 238 0.77 -7.47 -1.91
CA ARG A 238 -0.37 -7.89 -2.75
C ARG A 238 -1.07 -6.70 -3.40
N ASN A 239 -1.39 -5.68 -2.61
CA ASN A 239 -2.07 -4.49 -3.13
C ASN A 239 -1.22 -3.74 -4.16
N ARG A 240 0.08 -3.61 -3.91
CA ARG A 240 1.02 -2.95 -4.84
C ARG A 240 1.20 -3.70 -6.15
N ILE A 241 1.11 -5.03 -6.12
CA ILE A 241 1.23 -5.84 -7.34
C ILE A 241 -0.02 -5.70 -8.21
N ASN A 242 -1.20 -5.51 -7.61
CA ASN A 242 -2.40 -5.17 -8.37
C ASN A 242 -2.20 -3.87 -9.16
N GLU A 243 -1.47 -2.89 -8.60
CA GLU A 243 -1.13 -1.64 -9.29
C GLU A 243 -0.14 -1.83 -10.45
N LEU A 244 0.61 -2.94 -10.47
CA LEU A 244 1.46 -3.31 -11.61
C LEU A 244 0.67 -3.94 -12.76
N GLY A 245 -0.59 -4.33 -12.53
CA GLY A 245 -1.44 -4.98 -13.54
C GLY A 245 -0.98 -6.39 -13.92
N VAL A 246 -0.24 -7.06 -13.03
CA VAL A 246 0.24 -8.43 -13.22
C VAL A 246 -0.89 -9.40 -12.89
N ALA A 247 -1.25 -10.28 -13.83
CA ALA A 247 -2.39 -11.16 -13.67
C ALA A 247 -2.15 -12.30 -12.66
N GLU A 248 -0.92 -12.83 -12.56
CA GLU A 248 -0.63 -14.04 -11.78
C GLU A 248 0.67 -13.92 -10.96
N PRO A 249 0.69 -13.11 -9.89
CA PRO A 249 1.87 -12.97 -9.05
C PRO A 249 1.98 -14.10 -8.02
N VAL A 250 3.20 -14.60 -7.80
CA VAL A 250 3.49 -15.53 -6.70
C VAL A 250 4.14 -14.75 -5.56
N ILE A 251 3.47 -14.68 -4.42
CA ILE A 251 3.97 -13.99 -3.23
C ILE A 251 3.93 -14.95 -2.06
N GLN A 252 5.10 -15.30 -1.55
CA GLN A 252 5.25 -16.31 -0.53
C GLN A 252 6.28 -15.89 0.50
N GLN A 253 6.03 -16.23 1.76
CA GLN A 253 7.04 -16.11 2.80
C GLN A 253 8.10 -17.20 2.60
N GLN A 254 9.37 -16.80 2.61
CA GLN A 254 10.52 -17.69 2.57
C GLN A 254 11.25 -17.63 3.91
N GLY A 255 11.11 -18.68 4.73
CA GLY A 255 11.68 -18.70 6.07
C GLY A 255 10.99 -17.72 7.03
N SER A 256 11.71 -17.22 8.04
CA SER A 256 11.15 -16.40 9.12
C SER A 256 11.24 -14.89 8.89
N GLU A 257 11.89 -14.42 7.82
CA GLU A 257 12.14 -12.97 7.64
C GLU A 257 12.07 -12.48 6.19
N ARG A 258 11.95 -13.39 5.21
CA ARG A 258 11.99 -13.05 3.79
C ARG A 258 10.66 -13.29 3.10
N ILE A 259 10.42 -12.51 2.06
CA ILE A 259 9.27 -12.63 1.17
C ILE A 259 9.80 -12.75 -0.26
N VAL A 260 9.39 -13.82 -0.94
CA VAL A 260 9.64 -14.04 -2.36
C VAL A 260 8.47 -13.47 -3.14
N VAL A 261 8.78 -12.63 -4.12
CA VAL A 261 7.82 -12.08 -5.08
C VAL A 261 8.27 -12.49 -6.48
N GLN A 262 7.40 -13.16 -7.22
CA GLN A 262 7.62 -13.47 -8.63
C GLN A 262 6.52 -12.82 -9.44
N LEU A 263 6.94 -12.04 -10.44
CA LEU A 263 6.02 -11.36 -11.35
C LEU A 263 6.34 -11.80 -12.80
N PRO A 264 5.71 -12.89 -13.28
CA PRO A 264 5.85 -13.34 -14.66
C PRO A 264 5.31 -12.29 -15.64
N GLY A 265 5.97 -12.13 -16.78
CA GLY A 265 5.52 -11.24 -17.84
C GLY A 265 5.69 -9.74 -17.55
N VAL A 266 6.25 -9.35 -16.41
CA VAL A 266 6.63 -7.96 -16.14
C VAL A 266 7.78 -7.55 -17.05
N GLN A 267 7.55 -6.55 -17.88
CA GLN A 267 8.56 -6.01 -18.79
C GLN A 267 9.40 -4.89 -18.17
N ASP A 268 8.81 -4.07 -17.29
CA ASP A 268 9.46 -2.92 -16.65
C ASP A 268 9.88 -3.27 -15.21
N THR A 269 11.11 -3.78 -15.09
CA THR A 269 11.68 -4.25 -13.82
C THR A 269 12.00 -3.11 -12.86
N ALA A 270 12.42 -1.95 -13.39
CA ALA A 270 12.74 -0.76 -12.61
C ALA A 270 11.48 -0.20 -11.95
N ARG A 271 10.38 -0.11 -12.70
CA ARG A 271 9.09 0.29 -12.15
C ARG A 271 8.56 -0.70 -11.12
N ALA A 272 8.68 -2.01 -11.40
CA ALA A 272 8.29 -3.03 -10.43
C ALA A 272 9.08 -2.88 -9.12
N LYS A 273 10.40 -2.68 -9.20
CA LYS A 273 11.24 -2.41 -8.03
C LYS A 273 10.80 -1.14 -7.30
N ASN A 274 10.48 -0.06 -8.01
CA ASN A 274 10.10 1.22 -7.40
C ASN A 274 8.75 1.12 -6.67
N ILE A 275 7.75 0.46 -7.27
CA ILE A 275 6.43 0.27 -6.65
C ILE A 275 6.53 -0.67 -5.43
N LEU A 276 7.28 -1.78 -5.55
CA LEU A 276 7.45 -2.72 -4.44
C LEU A 276 8.33 -2.18 -3.32
N GLY A 277 9.32 -1.34 -3.64
CA GLY A 277 10.27 -0.75 -2.70
C GLY A 277 9.82 0.57 -2.08
N ALA A 278 8.73 1.18 -2.56
CA ALA A 278 8.20 2.41 -1.99
C ALA A 278 7.86 2.23 -0.50
N THR A 279 7.86 3.30 0.29
CA THR A 279 7.32 3.26 1.66
C THR A 279 6.11 4.18 1.72
N ALA A 280 4.97 3.62 2.11
CA ALA A 280 3.71 4.34 2.20
C ALA A 280 3.36 4.53 3.68
N THR A 281 3.11 5.77 4.07
CA THR A 281 2.70 6.15 5.42
C THR A 281 1.51 7.11 5.36
N LEU A 282 0.83 7.28 6.48
CA LEU A 282 -0.27 8.23 6.60
C LEU A 282 0.13 9.35 7.56
N SER A 283 -0.25 10.58 7.27
CA SER A 283 -0.14 11.69 8.20
C SER A 283 -1.48 12.42 8.33
N TYR A 284 -1.77 12.85 9.56
CA TYR A 284 -2.99 13.57 9.90
C TYR A 284 -2.64 15.03 10.10
N HIS A 285 -3.34 15.90 9.40
CA HIS A 285 -3.09 17.34 9.42
C HIS A 285 -4.37 18.11 9.70
N ALA A 286 -4.22 19.24 10.38
CA ALA A 286 -5.30 20.20 10.55
C ALA A 286 -5.57 20.92 9.22
N VAL A 287 -6.83 21.09 8.87
CA VAL A 287 -7.25 21.93 7.74
C VAL A 287 -7.20 23.39 8.16
N ASP A 288 -6.68 24.27 7.30
CA ASP A 288 -6.84 25.71 7.49
C ASP A 288 -8.10 26.19 6.76
N GLU A 289 -9.15 26.46 7.54
CA GLU A 289 -10.44 26.96 7.02
C GLU A 289 -10.45 28.48 6.81
N GLY A 290 -9.43 29.20 7.28
CA GLY A 290 -9.31 30.65 7.12
C GLY A 290 -8.73 31.08 5.77
N VAL A 291 -8.26 30.12 4.96
CA VAL A 291 -7.67 30.35 3.64
C VAL A 291 -8.52 29.68 2.58
N ASP A 292 -8.92 30.44 1.55
CA ASP A 292 -9.58 29.86 0.37
C ASP A 292 -8.56 29.01 -0.44
N PRO A 293 -8.76 27.68 -0.56
CA PRO A 293 -7.81 26.82 -1.26
C PRO A 293 -7.65 27.15 -2.76
N ILE A 294 -8.71 27.66 -3.40
CA ILE A 294 -8.69 28.00 -4.83
C ILE A 294 -7.88 29.27 -5.06
N GLU A 295 -8.05 30.28 -4.19
CA GLU A 295 -7.24 31.50 -4.27
C GLU A 295 -5.77 31.22 -3.93
N ALA A 296 -5.52 30.38 -2.92
CA ALA A 296 -4.18 29.97 -2.52
C ALA A 296 -3.44 29.28 -3.67
N GLU A 297 -4.08 28.35 -4.38
CA GLU A 297 -3.49 27.68 -5.55
C GLU A 297 -3.18 28.67 -6.68
N ARG A 298 -4.11 29.58 -6.98
CA ARG A 298 -3.93 30.58 -8.05
C ARG A 298 -2.80 31.57 -7.76
N THR A 299 -2.64 31.98 -6.50
CA THR A 299 -1.68 33.01 -6.10
C THR A 299 -0.35 32.44 -5.60
N GLY A 300 -0.32 31.16 -5.23
CA GLY A 300 0.81 30.51 -4.56
C GLY A 300 1.10 31.05 -3.17
N ARG A 301 0.15 31.79 -2.56
CA ARG A 301 0.34 32.44 -1.25
C ARG A 301 -0.45 31.72 -0.18
N VAL A 302 0.24 31.25 0.84
CA VAL A 302 -0.33 30.68 2.06
C VAL A 302 0.43 31.20 3.28
N PRO A 303 -0.18 31.19 4.47
CA PRO A 303 0.53 31.47 5.72
C PRO A 303 1.79 30.61 5.89
N PHE A 304 2.76 31.09 6.68
CA PHE A 304 4.06 30.43 6.84
C PHE A 304 3.94 28.98 7.34
N ASP A 305 2.96 28.69 8.18
CA ASP A 305 2.73 27.36 8.76
C ASP A 305 1.83 26.45 7.90
N ASP A 306 1.47 26.89 6.70
CA ASP A 306 0.49 26.22 5.85
C ASP A 306 1.10 25.76 4.53
N ARG A 307 0.52 24.72 3.95
CA ARG A 307 0.90 24.20 2.64
C ARG A 307 -0.35 23.76 1.88
N ILE A 308 -0.33 24.02 0.58
CA ILE A 308 -1.36 23.57 -0.35
C ILE A 308 -1.06 22.11 -0.68
N TYR A 309 -2.04 21.25 -0.46
CA TYR A 309 -2.06 19.88 -0.92
C TYR A 309 -3.15 19.71 -1.96
N LYS A 310 -3.07 18.65 -2.76
CA LYS A 310 -4.13 18.27 -3.68
C LYS A 310 -4.82 17.01 -3.19
N ARG A 311 -6.15 17.01 -3.23
CA ARG A 311 -6.94 15.79 -3.16
C ARG A 311 -6.75 15.00 -4.46
N ARG A 312 -7.04 13.70 -4.39
CA ARG A 312 -7.12 12.80 -5.54
C ARG A 312 -7.84 13.35 -6.78
N GLU A 313 -8.94 14.06 -6.58
CA GLU A 313 -9.75 14.65 -7.66
C GLU A 313 -9.13 15.94 -8.24
N GLY A 314 -7.94 16.33 -7.79
CA GLY A 314 -7.26 17.57 -8.16
C GLY A 314 -7.67 18.79 -7.34
N THR A 315 -8.68 18.68 -6.47
CA THR A 315 -9.15 19.80 -5.65
C THR A 315 -8.08 20.22 -4.63
N PRO A 316 -7.70 21.51 -4.56
CA PRO A 316 -6.74 21.98 -3.58
C PRO A 316 -7.33 21.99 -2.16
N VAL A 317 -6.49 21.68 -1.17
CA VAL A 317 -6.81 21.77 0.26
C VAL A 317 -5.61 22.39 0.97
N VAL A 318 -5.86 23.39 1.81
CA VAL A 318 -4.80 24.04 2.61
C VAL A 318 -4.72 23.36 3.96
N LEU A 319 -3.55 22.82 4.29
CA LEU A 319 -3.31 22.09 5.54
C LEU A 319 -2.14 22.72 6.30
N LYS A 320 -2.15 22.56 7.62
CA LYS A 320 -0.98 22.87 8.45
C LYS A 320 0.20 21.99 8.06
N LYS A 321 1.40 22.59 7.93
CA LYS A 321 2.64 21.88 7.59
C LYS A 321 2.98 20.80 8.62
N ARG A 322 2.74 21.08 9.90
CA ARG A 322 3.03 20.14 10.99
C ARG A 322 1.92 19.10 11.10
N PRO A 323 2.24 17.79 10.98
CA PRO A 323 1.26 16.75 11.23
C PRO A 323 0.92 16.69 12.72
N ILE A 324 -0.34 16.36 13.02
CA ILE A 324 -0.84 16.05 14.36
C ILE A 324 -0.24 14.71 14.79
N VAL A 325 -0.43 13.70 13.94
CA VAL A 325 0.18 12.37 14.06
C VAL A 325 0.58 11.86 12.68
N THR A 326 1.61 11.03 12.66
CA THR A 326 2.20 10.38 11.48
C THR A 326 2.09 8.86 11.63
N GLY A 327 2.40 8.10 10.58
CA GLY A 327 2.28 6.64 10.61
C GLY A 327 3.19 5.94 11.61
N GLU A 328 4.24 6.59 12.11
CA GLU A 328 5.07 6.07 13.21
C GLU A 328 4.28 5.96 14.53
N HIS A 329 3.20 6.74 14.66
CA HIS A 329 2.30 6.70 15.81
C HIS A 329 1.16 5.70 15.62
N LEU A 330 1.04 5.08 14.44
CA LEU A 330 -0.02 4.14 14.10
C LEU A 330 0.33 2.74 14.60
N VAL A 331 -0.49 2.20 15.49
CA VAL A 331 -0.37 0.80 15.95
C VAL A 331 -1.14 -0.14 15.03
N ASN A 332 -2.31 0.30 14.56
CA ASN A 332 -3.14 -0.48 13.66
C ASN A 332 -4.01 0.45 12.82
N ALA A 333 -4.27 0.06 11.58
CA ALA A 333 -5.26 0.69 10.72
C ALA A 333 -5.99 -0.39 9.91
N GLN A 334 -7.30 -0.47 10.08
CA GLN A 334 -8.13 -1.49 9.43
C GLN A 334 -9.23 -0.82 8.62
N SER A 335 -9.25 -1.11 7.32
CA SER A 335 -10.36 -0.75 6.44
C SER A 335 -11.56 -1.66 6.74
N GLY A 336 -12.73 -1.05 6.80
CA GLY A 336 -14.01 -1.73 6.99
C GLY A 336 -15.14 -0.91 6.38
N PHE A 337 -16.37 -1.33 6.64
CA PHE A 337 -17.57 -0.60 6.25
C PHE A 337 -18.31 -0.16 7.51
N ASP A 338 -18.84 1.06 7.49
CA ASP A 338 -19.65 1.54 8.59
C ASP A 338 -20.99 0.79 8.63
N SER A 339 -21.13 -0.05 9.66
CA SER A 339 -22.32 -0.85 9.94
C SER A 339 -23.52 -0.03 10.46
N GLN A 340 -23.31 1.21 10.92
CA GLN A 340 -24.37 1.96 11.63
C GLN A 340 -25.24 2.84 10.73
N SER A 341 -24.73 3.41 9.63
CA SER A 341 -25.52 4.43 8.92
C SER A 341 -25.56 4.35 7.40
N THR A 342 -24.53 3.84 6.70
CA THR A 342 -24.47 4.08 5.23
C THR A 342 -23.69 3.07 4.38
N ASN A 343 -23.17 1.95 4.95
CA ASN A 343 -22.29 1.03 4.22
C ASN A 343 -21.13 1.76 3.49
N THR A 344 -20.66 2.85 4.09
CA THR A 344 -19.59 3.67 3.56
C THR A 344 -18.24 3.10 4.00
N PRO A 345 -17.23 3.07 3.12
CA PRO A 345 -15.87 2.72 3.49
C PRO A 345 -15.37 3.59 4.65
N MET A 346 -14.74 2.93 5.62
CA MET A 346 -14.20 3.53 6.83
C MET A 346 -12.84 2.91 7.13
N VAL A 347 -11.94 3.66 7.76
CA VAL A 347 -10.73 3.10 8.36
C VAL A 347 -10.77 3.32 9.87
N SER A 348 -10.71 2.23 10.64
CA SER A 348 -10.50 2.30 12.08
C SER A 348 -9.01 2.41 12.36
N VAL A 349 -8.65 3.40 13.16
CA VAL A 349 -7.26 3.76 13.46
C VAL A 349 -7.02 3.58 14.94
N LYS A 350 -5.89 2.95 15.28
CA LYS A 350 -5.37 2.86 16.64
C LYS A 350 -3.99 3.50 16.70
N LEU A 351 -3.80 4.43 17.62
CA LEU A 351 -2.54 5.12 17.87
C LEU A 351 -1.80 4.53 19.07
N ASN A 352 -0.49 4.74 19.13
CA ASN A 352 0.31 4.53 20.33
C ASN A 352 0.06 5.66 21.34
N SER A 353 0.60 5.55 22.55
CA SER A 353 0.32 6.52 23.60
C SER A 353 0.76 7.96 23.27
N VAL A 354 1.89 8.15 22.57
CA VAL A 354 2.35 9.48 22.14
C VAL A 354 1.38 10.09 21.11
N GLY A 355 0.97 9.29 20.12
CA GLY A 355 0.00 9.72 19.12
C GLY A 355 -1.37 10.01 19.75
N ALA A 356 -1.80 9.17 20.68
CA ALA A 356 -3.06 9.32 21.40
C ALA A 356 -3.12 10.64 22.17
N GLN A 357 -2.04 11.01 22.86
CA GLN A 357 -1.97 12.29 23.57
C GLN A 357 -2.00 13.47 22.59
N ARG A 358 -1.19 13.44 21.53
CA ARG A 358 -1.20 14.52 20.51
C ARG A 358 -2.56 14.69 19.85
N MET A 359 -3.25 13.58 19.60
CA MET A 359 -4.60 13.59 19.03
C MET A 359 -5.62 14.12 20.04
N LEU A 360 -5.50 13.74 21.31
CA LEU A 360 -6.35 14.27 22.38
C LEU A 360 -6.20 15.79 22.52
N ASP A 361 -4.96 16.26 22.71
CA ASP A 361 -4.64 17.69 22.84
C ASP A 361 -5.17 18.49 21.65
N PHE A 362 -5.06 17.93 20.45
CA PHE A 362 -5.56 18.57 19.24
C PHE A 362 -7.10 18.56 19.18
N THR A 363 -7.75 17.45 19.46
CA THR A 363 -9.21 17.33 19.31
C THR A 363 -9.98 18.10 20.38
N GLU A 364 -9.42 18.28 21.59
CA GLU A 364 -10.03 19.10 22.66
C GLU A 364 -10.35 20.53 22.19
N ASP A 365 -9.43 21.15 21.46
CA ASP A 365 -9.55 22.54 21.02
C ASP A 365 -10.13 22.69 19.59
N ASN A 366 -10.32 21.59 18.86
CA ASN A 366 -10.63 21.62 17.42
C ASN A 366 -11.88 20.82 17.03
N VAL A 367 -12.78 20.51 17.98
CA VAL A 367 -14.09 19.93 17.66
C VAL A 367 -14.86 20.86 16.69
N GLY A 368 -15.42 20.26 15.63
CA GLY A 368 -16.13 20.97 14.57
C GLY A 368 -15.24 21.47 13.42
N ARG A 369 -13.90 21.39 13.54
CA ARG A 369 -12.95 21.76 12.48
C ARG A 369 -12.58 20.57 11.59
N GLY A 370 -12.09 20.89 10.39
CA GLY A 370 -11.58 19.92 9.43
C GLY A 370 -10.25 19.29 9.83
N MET A 371 -10.16 17.97 9.64
CA MET A 371 -8.94 17.18 9.72
C MET A 371 -8.76 16.40 8.42
N ALA A 372 -7.56 16.43 7.87
CA ALA A 372 -7.21 15.76 6.64
C ALA A 372 -6.26 14.59 6.89
N VAL A 373 -6.44 13.53 6.11
CA VAL A 373 -5.51 12.40 6.03
C VAL A 373 -4.74 12.54 4.73
N VAL A 374 -3.42 12.61 4.85
CA VAL A 374 -2.48 12.68 3.74
C VAL A 374 -1.79 11.33 3.61
N TYR A 375 -1.92 10.73 2.43
CA TYR A 375 -1.12 9.59 2.02
C TYR A 375 0.24 10.10 1.56
N VAL A 376 1.31 9.59 2.17
CA VAL A 376 2.68 9.97 1.87
C VAL A 376 3.40 8.72 1.36
N GLU A 377 3.76 8.72 0.08
CA GLU A 377 4.56 7.68 -0.53
C GLU A 377 5.95 8.23 -0.87
N SER A 378 6.99 7.58 -0.34
CA SER A 378 8.37 7.86 -0.73
C SER A 378 8.88 6.75 -1.65
N ARG A 379 9.39 7.13 -2.82
CA ARG A 379 9.97 6.22 -3.80
C ARG A 379 11.20 6.83 -4.47
N GLN A 380 12.06 5.98 -5.01
CA GLN A 380 13.22 6.42 -5.79
C GLN A 380 12.85 6.46 -7.27
N GLU A 381 13.09 7.59 -7.91
CA GLU A 381 12.91 7.74 -9.36
C GLU A 381 14.27 7.98 -10.03
N PRO A 382 14.55 7.31 -11.16
CA PRO A 382 15.72 7.63 -11.97
C PRO A 382 15.56 9.01 -12.59
N TYR A 383 16.65 9.78 -12.58
CA TYR A 383 16.77 11.05 -13.29
C TYR A 383 18.14 11.11 -13.97
N THR A 384 18.19 11.72 -15.14
CA THR A 384 19.44 11.98 -15.85
C THR A 384 20.01 13.30 -15.37
N ASP A 385 21.27 13.30 -14.91
CA ASP A 385 21.94 14.53 -14.51
C ASP A 385 22.47 15.32 -15.72
N GLU A 386 23.03 16.51 -15.47
CA GLU A 386 23.57 17.39 -16.52
C GLU A 386 24.72 16.76 -17.32
N ASN A 387 25.31 15.66 -16.82
CA ASN A 387 26.39 14.93 -17.47
C ASN A 387 25.90 13.71 -18.27
N GLY A 388 24.58 13.45 -18.28
CA GLY A 388 24.01 12.29 -18.94
C GLY A 388 24.08 11.01 -18.11
N GLU A 389 24.45 11.08 -16.82
CA GLU A 389 24.46 9.92 -15.92
C GLU A 389 23.08 9.72 -15.28
N GLU A 390 22.59 8.48 -15.26
CA GLU A 390 21.37 8.13 -14.52
C GLU A 390 21.67 8.03 -13.03
N LYS A 391 20.99 8.85 -12.23
CA LYS A 391 21.02 8.87 -10.76
C LYS A 391 19.63 8.63 -10.20
N LEU A 392 19.56 8.20 -8.94
CA LEU A 392 18.31 8.06 -8.21
C LEU A 392 18.08 9.29 -7.34
N ARG A 393 16.86 9.83 -7.35
CA ARG A 393 16.41 10.83 -6.39
C ARG A 393 15.24 10.31 -5.59
N ASP A 394 15.18 10.66 -4.32
CA ASP A 394 14.02 10.39 -3.49
C ASP A 394 12.90 11.36 -3.89
N VAL A 395 11.75 10.81 -4.25
CA VAL A 395 10.53 11.54 -4.60
C VAL A 395 9.48 11.18 -3.58
N THR A 396 8.94 12.19 -2.90
CA THR A 396 7.82 12.05 -1.99
C THR A 396 6.55 12.55 -2.67
N ILE A 397 5.55 11.68 -2.76
CA ILE A 397 4.23 11.97 -3.29
C ILE A 397 3.30 12.08 -2.09
N GLU A 398 2.60 13.20 -2.01
CA GLU A 398 1.66 13.51 -0.94
C GLU A 398 0.29 13.79 -1.55
N GLU A 399 -0.70 13.01 -1.13
CA GLU A 399 -2.07 13.11 -1.65
C GLU A 399 -3.07 13.13 -0.49
N VAL A 400 -4.01 14.07 -0.51
CA VAL A 400 -5.10 14.08 0.49
C VAL A 400 -6.12 13.02 0.11
N ILE A 401 -6.26 12.00 0.96
CA ILE A 401 -7.18 10.87 0.71
C ILE A 401 -8.54 11.05 1.38
N SER A 402 -8.61 11.85 2.45
CA SER A 402 -9.86 12.21 3.10
C SER A 402 -9.72 13.54 3.82
N VAL A 403 -10.82 14.29 3.87
CA VAL A 403 -11.00 15.46 4.73
C VAL A 403 -12.32 15.25 5.46
N ALA A 404 -12.26 15.18 6.78
CA ALA A 404 -13.42 14.91 7.63
C ALA A 404 -13.48 15.91 8.78
N THR A 405 -14.69 16.21 9.24
CA THR A 405 -14.90 17.10 10.39
C THR A 405 -14.78 16.31 11.69
N ILE A 406 -14.04 16.86 12.66
CA ILE A 406 -13.88 16.28 14.00
C ILE A 406 -15.23 16.37 14.74
N GLN A 407 -15.87 15.22 14.98
CA GLN A 407 -17.21 15.16 15.60
C GLN A 407 -17.19 15.19 17.14
N GLY A 408 -16.03 14.98 17.75
CA GLY A 408 -15.87 14.94 19.19
C GLY A 408 -14.42 14.79 19.60
N VAL A 409 -14.18 14.77 20.91
CA VAL A 409 -12.85 14.59 21.49
C VAL A 409 -12.50 13.11 21.51
N PHE A 410 -11.32 12.76 21.00
CA PHE A 410 -10.83 11.38 20.98
C PHE A 410 -9.30 11.32 21.08
N SER A 411 -8.78 10.19 21.54
CA SER A 411 -7.34 10.01 21.79
C SER A 411 -6.76 8.84 20.97
N SER A 412 -6.82 7.62 21.51
CA SER A 412 -6.08 6.46 21.01
C SER A 412 -6.79 5.70 19.89
N GLN A 413 -8.11 5.82 19.78
CA GLN A 413 -8.89 5.12 18.76
C GLN A 413 -9.95 6.02 18.16
N PHE A 414 -9.99 6.04 16.83
CA PHE A 414 -10.99 6.80 16.07
C PHE A 414 -11.23 6.14 14.71
N GLN A 415 -12.22 6.65 14.01
CA GLN A 415 -12.61 6.18 12.68
C GLN A 415 -12.55 7.35 11.70
N THR A 416 -11.97 7.11 10.54
CA THR A 416 -12.02 8.04 9.41
C THR A 416 -13.04 7.55 8.40
N THR A 417 -13.93 8.44 7.99
CA THR A 417 -14.95 8.21 6.97
C THR A 417 -14.67 9.09 5.74
N GLY A 418 -15.47 8.95 4.69
CA GLY A 418 -15.32 9.76 3.48
C GLY A 418 -14.13 9.36 2.61
N LEU A 419 -13.65 8.11 2.75
CA LEU A 419 -12.64 7.54 1.87
C LEU A 419 -13.29 7.13 0.55
N SER A 420 -12.73 7.59 -0.57
CA SER A 420 -13.09 7.04 -1.89
C SER A 420 -12.50 5.63 -2.04
N SER A 421 -13.33 4.70 -2.55
CA SER A 421 -12.98 3.28 -2.74
C SER A 421 -11.81 3.09 -3.69
#